data_AF-A0A3N7D5X9-F1
#
_entry.id   AF-A0A3N7D5X9-F1
#
_cell.length_a   1.000
_cell.length_b   1.000
_cell.length_c   1.000
_cell.angle_alpha   90.00
_cell.angle_beta   90.00
_cell.angle_gamma   90.00
#
_symmetry.space_group_name_H-M   'P 1'
#
loop_
_entity.id
_entity.type
_entity.pdbx_description
1 polymer ?
#
loop_
_entity_poly.entity_id
_entity_poly.type
_entity_poly.pdbx_seq_one_letter_code
_entity_poly.pdbx_strand_id
1 'polypeptide(L)'
;MKNNKNKTKTVVIILILFITLSNTSPVQFFTLGNYHYRNADNSFTYTEFPGKGLDFETGITRGERFKREHPDSANKTLYRTFRLNPLKFWEWW
;
A
#
# COMPACT_ATOMS: atom_id res chain seq x y z
N MET A 1 26.77 -30.43 -26.38
CA MET A 1 26.05 -29.15 -26.14
C MET A 1 25.20 -29.28 -24.89
N LYS A 2 25.55 -28.58 -23.80
CA LYS A 2 24.81 -28.60 -22.53
C LYS A 2 23.42 -28.01 -22.77
N ASN A 3 22.37 -28.76 -22.42
CA ASN A 3 20.98 -28.49 -22.82
C ASN A 3 20.44 -27.18 -22.23
N ASN A 4 20.71 -26.05 -22.91
CA ASN A 4 20.31 -24.70 -22.47
C ASN A 4 18.79 -24.56 -22.31
N LYS A 5 18.01 -25.35 -23.06
CA LYS A 5 16.54 -25.36 -23.00
C LYS A 5 16.01 -25.75 -21.61
N ASN A 6 16.69 -26.66 -20.92
CA ASN A 6 16.33 -27.07 -19.56
C ASN A 6 16.66 -25.97 -18.55
N LYS A 7 17.77 -25.25 -18.74
CA LYS A 7 18.13 -24.11 -17.87
C LYS A 7 17.13 -22.96 -18.02
N THR A 8 16.74 -22.61 -19.26
CA THR A 8 15.74 -21.57 -19.50
C THR A 8 14.41 -21.93 -18.86
N LYS A 9 13.96 -23.19 -18.98
CA LYS A 9 12.75 -23.68 -18.30
C LYS A 9 12.84 -23.54 -16.78
N THR A 10 13.96 -23.94 -16.18
CA THR A 10 14.17 -23.79 -14.73
C THR A 10 14.14 -22.33 -14.29
N VAL A 11 14.80 -21.43 -15.02
CA VAL A 11 14.78 -19.99 -14.71
C VAL A 11 13.36 -19.43 -14.78
N VAL A 12 12.61 -19.77 -15.84
CA VAL A 12 11.21 -19.34 -15.98
C VAL A 12 10.33 -19.84 -14.84
N ILE A 13 10.48 -21.11 -14.45
CA ILE A 13 9.73 -21.69 -13.31
C ILE A 13 10.06 -20.95 -12.02
N ILE A 14 11.35 -20.68 -11.73
CA ILE A 14 11.76 -19.93 -10.55
C ILE A 14 11.16 -18.51 -10.56
N LEU A 15 11.16 -17.85 -11.71
CA LEU A 15 10.62 -16.49 -11.87
C LEU A 15 9.11 -16.45 -11.61
N ILE A 16 8.36 -17.42 -12.16
CA ILE A 16 6.93 -17.57 -11.91
C ILE A 16 6.69 -17.83 -10.42
N LEU A 17 7.45 -18.75 -9.80
CA LEU A 17 7.29 -19.07 -8.38
C LEU A 17 7.59 -17.86 -7.50
N PHE A 18 8.59 -17.07 -7.85
CA PHE A 18 8.93 -15.84 -7.14
C PHE A 18 7.80 -14.80 -7.22
N ILE A 19 7.25 -14.57 -8.43
CA ILE A 19 6.13 -13.63 -8.64
C ILE A 19 4.87 -14.09 -7.90
N THR A 20 4.58 -15.39 -7.88
CA THR A 20 3.39 -15.90 -7.17
C THR A 20 3.58 -15.84 -5.66
N LEU A 21 4.75 -16.23 -5.15
CA LEU A 21 5.06 -16.17 -3.72
C LEU A 21 5.11 -14.73 -3.18
N SER A 22 5.63 -13.78 -3.97
CA SER A 22 5.67 -12.36 -3.56
C SER A 22 4.28 -11.75 -3.37
N ASN A 23 3.26 -12.33 -4.00
CA ASN A 23 1.86 -11.92 -3.88
C ASN A 23 1.05 -12.75 -2.87
N THR A 24 1.69 -13.58 -2.05
CA THR A 24 0.98 -14.28 -0.97
C THR A 24 0.73 -13.36 0.24
N SER A 25 -0.40 -13.60 0.92
CA SER A 25 -0.85 -12.80 2.07
C SER A 25 0.23 -12.59 3.16
N PRO A 26 1.06 -13.59 3.54
CA PRO A 26 2.14 -13.37 4.50
C PRO A 26 3.19 -12.36 4.01
N VAL A 27 3.63 -12.47 2.76
CA VAL A 27 4.66 -11.56 2.20
C VAL A 27 4.08 -10.15 2.04
N GLN A 28 2.82 -10.05 1.65
CA GLN A 28 2.12 -8.77 1.55
C GLN A 28 1.93 -8.12 2.91
N PHE A 29 1.65 -8.87 3.97
CA PHE A 29 1.59 -8.35 5.34
C PHE A 29 2.89 -7.67 5.78
N PHE A 30 4.05 -8.28 5.48
CA PHE A 30 5.35 -7.70 5.82
C PHE A 30 5.83 -6.61 4.85
N THR A 31 5.23 -6.50 3.66
CA THR A 31 5.57 -5.49 2.65
C THR A 31 4.49 -4.43 2.46
N LEU A 32 3.43 -4.48 3.28
CA LEU A 32 2.33 -3.53 3.29
C LEU A 32 2.91 -2.17 3.68
N GLY A 33 2.93 -1.26 2.70
CA GLY A 33 3.27 0.13 2.96
C GLY A 33 2.18 0.78 3.79
N ASN A 34 2.58 1.66 4.70
CA ASN A 34 1.64 2.54 5.38
C ASN A 34 1.25 3.67 4.41
N TYR A 35 -0.04 3.94 4.28
CA TYR A 35 -0.52 5.14 3.60
C TYR A 35 -0.54 6.31 4.58
N HIS A 36 -0.07 7.47 4.14
CA HIS A 36 -0.15 8.69 4.96
C HIS A 36 -1.14 9.65 4.34
N TYR A 37 -1.91 10.30 5.20
CA TYR A 37 -2.92 11.28 4.87
C TYR A 37 -2.55 12.59 5.50
N ARG A 38 -2.62 13.66 4.72
CA ARG A 38 -2.38 15.02 5.18
C ARG A 38 -3.18 16.03 4.38
N ASN A 39 -3.55 17.13 4.99
CA ASN A 39 -4.04 18.30 4.26
C ASN A 39 -2.87 19.22 3.84
N ALA A 40 -3.18 20.27 3.07
CA ALA A 40 -2.15 21.11 2.45
C ALA A 40 -1.20 21.79 3.45
N ASP A 41 -1.70 22.13 4.63
CA ASP A 41 -0.94 22.79 5.70
C ASP A 41 -0.45 21.83 6.80
N ASN A 42 -0.71 20.52 6.67
CA ASN A 42 -0.43 19.49 7.66
C ASN A 42 -1.14 19.68 9.02
N SER A 43 -2.20 20.50 9.12
CA SER A 43 -3.00 20.62 10.35
C SER A 43 -3.79 19.35 10.67
N PHE A 44 -3.98 18.47 9.69
CA PHE A 44 -4.45 17.10 9.89
C PHE A 44 -3.43 16.11 9.35
N THR A 45 -3.09 15.09 10.14
CA THR A 45 -2.25 13.97 9.71
C THR A 45 -2.81 12.64 10.19
N TYR A 46 -2.80 11.64 9.33
CA TYR A 46 -3.20 10.28 9.67
C TYR A 46 -2.33 9.27 8.94
N THR A 47 -2.03 8.14 9.60
CA THR A 47 -1.24 7.06 9.02
C THR A 47 -1.99 5.76 9.18
N GLU A 48 -2.18 5.05 8.07
CA GLU A 48 -2.72 3.71 8.08
C GLU A 48 -1.71 2.74 8.67
N PHE A 49 -2.19 1.85 9.54
CA PHE A 49 -1.44 0.72 10.05
C PHE A 49 -2.29 -0.55 9.91
N PRO A 50 -1.93 -1.44 8.98
CA PRO A 50 -2.59 -2.73 8.81
C PRO A 50 -2.61 -3.49 10.15
N GLY A 51 -3.77 -4.01 10.53
CA GLY A 51 -3.93 -4.84 11.73
C GLY A 51 -4.06 -4.07 13.06
N LYS A 52 -4.09 -2.73 13.06
CA LYS A 52 -4.33 -1.93 14.28
C LYS A 52 -5.66 -1.16 14.29
N GLY A 53 -6.60 -1.51 13.40
CA GLY A 53 -7.83 -0.74 13.21
C GLY A 53 -7.56 0.69 12.73
N LEU A 54 -6.41 0.91 12.10
CA LEU A 54 -6.03 2.17 11.48
C LEU A 54 -6.05 1.98 9.96
N ASP A 55 -7.24 1.74 9.43
CA ASP A 55 -7.49 1.50 8.01
C ASP A 55 -7.94 2.78 7.27
N PHE A 56 -8.12 2.62 5.96
CA PHE A 56 -8.65 3.66 5.08
C PHE A 56 -9.91 4.32 5.64
N GLU A 57 -10.91 3.53 6.05
CA GLU A 57 -12.21 4.02 6.53
C GLU A 57 -12.07 4.86 7.80
N THR A 58 -11.21 4.42 8.72
CA THR A 58 -10.86 5.17 9.92
C THR A 58 -10.20 6.51 9.57
N GLY A 59 -9.32 6.53 8.58
CA GLY A 59 -8.68 7.75 8.07
C GLY A 59 -9.70 8.75 7.52
N ILE A 60 -10.63 8.28 6.68
CA ILE A 60 -11.71 9.11 6.13
C ILE A 60 -12.61 9.65 7.24
N THR A 61 -13.04 8.80 8.18
CA THR A 61 -13.90 9.18 9.30
C THR A 61 -13.26 10.27 10.16
N ARG A 62 -11.95 10.15 10.45
CA ARG A 62 -11.19 11.16 11.19
C ARG A 62 -11.03 12.45 10.39
N GLY A 63 -10.84 12.38 9.08
CA GLY A 63 -10.82 13.54 8.20
C GLY A 63 -12.15 14.30 8.18
N GLU A 64 -13.28 13.59 8.09
CA GLU A 64 -14.61 14.20 8.17
C GLU A 64 -14.91 14.81 9.55
N ARG A 65 -14.41 14.18 10.61
CA ARG A 65 -14.46 14.77 11.96
C ARG A 65 -13.66 16.07 12.02
N PHE A 66 -12.44 16.09 11.50
CA PHE A 66 -11.61 17.28 11.46
C PHE A 66 -12.29 18.45 10.74
N LYS A 67 -12.93 18.21 9.59
CA LYS A 67 -13.69 19.22 8.85
C LYS A 67 -14.85 19.83 9.66
N ARG A 68 -15.51 19.03 10.49
CA ARG A 68 -16.61 19.48 11.37
C ARG A 68 -16.09 20.30 12.55
N GLU A 69 -14.95 19.91 13.11
CA GLU A 69 -14.32 20.62 14.24
C GLU A 69 -13.62 21.92 13.79
N HIS A 70 -13.25 22.03 12.51
CA HIS A 70 -12.56 23.19 11.93
C HIS A 70 -13.34 23.76 10.73
N PRO A 71 -14.55 24.30 10.95
CA PRO A 71 -15.44 24.75 9.88
C PRO A 71 -14.83 25.88 9.02
N ASP A 72 -13.99 26.73 9.63
CA ASP A 72 -13.36 27.89 8.97
C ASP A 72 -12.03 27.56 8.27
N SER A 73 -11.55 26.31 8.39
CA SER A 73 -10.30 25.91 7.73
C SER A 73 -10.48 25.92 6.21
N ALA A 74 -9.57 26.60 5.50
CA ALA A 74 -9.48 26.52 4.04
C ALA A 74 -8.94 25.15 3.56
N ASN A 75 -8.28 24.38 4.45
CA ASN A 75 -7.53 23.17 4.11
C ASN A 75 -8.31 21.90 4.46
N LYS A 76 -9.48 21.73 3.83
CA LYS A 76 -10.38 20.57 4.01
C LYS A 76 -10.04 19.38 3.12
N THR A 77 -9.24 19.58 2.07
CA THR A 77 -8.86 18.51 1.14
C THR A 77 -7.83 17.59 1.79
N LEU A 78 -8.09 16.29 1.75
CA LEU A 78 -7.20 15.27 2.25
C LEU A 78 -6.40 14.65 1.11
N TYR A 79 -5.08 14.69 1.21
CA TYR A 79 -4.16 14.06 0.27
C TYR A 79 -3.63 12.76 0.83
N ARG A 80 -3.71 11.69 0.04
CA ARG A 80 -3.10 10.40 0.37
C ARG A 80 -1.76 10.27 -0.35
N THR A 81 -0.70 9.99 0.39
CA THR A 81 0.59 9.61 -0.19
C THR A 81 0.62 8.11 -0.43
N PHE A 82 1.12 7.72 -1.59
CA PHE A 82 1.33 6.32 -1.96
C PHE A 82 2.83 6.08 -2.18
N ARG A 83 3.26 4.86 -1.87
CA ARG A 83 4.61 4.38 -2.17
C ARG A 83 4.50 3.18 -3.09
N LEU A 84 5.25 3.19 -4.19
CA LEU A 84 5.34 2.04 -5.08
C LEU A 84 5.97 0.87 -4.31
N ASN A 85 5.28 -0.27 -4.27
CA ASN A 85 5.81 -1.53 -3.76
C ASN A 85 6.29 -2.37 -4.95
N PRO A 86 7.61 -2.47 -5.20
CA PRO A 86 8.13 -3.22 -6.34
C PRO A 86 7.90 -4.74 -6.26
N LEU A 87 7.51 -5.27 -5.10
CA LEU A 87 7.18 -6.68 -4.91
C LEU A 87 5.69 -6.99 -5.15
N LYS A 88 4.86 -5.95 -5.26
CA LYS A 88 3.42 -6.04 -5.53
C LYS A 88 3.19 -5.90 -7.03
N PHE A 89 3.36 -7.01 -7.75
CA PHE A 89 3.18 -7.04 -9.21
C PHE A 89 1.72 -6.82 -9.65
N TRP A 90 0.74 -7.10 -8.77
CA TRP A 90 -0.67 -6.88 -9.04
C TRP A 90 -1.44 -6.49 -7.77
N GLU A 91 -2.42 -5.60 -7.92
CA GLU A 91 -3.41 -5.32 -6.87
C GLU A 91 -4.61 -6.26 -7.04
N TRP A 92 -4.70 -7.27 -6.17
CA TRP A 92 -5.82 -8.23 -6.17
C TRP A 92 -7.03 -7.73 -5.36
N TRP A 93 -6.93 -6.57 -4.71
CA TRP A 93 -7.97 -5.91 -3.94
C TRP A 93 -7.72 -4.41 -3.86
#